data_AF-A0A850V1K1-F1
#
_entry.id   AF-A0A850V1K1-F1
#
_cell.length_a   1.000
_cell.length_b   1.000
_cell.length_c   1.000
_cell.angle_alpha   90.00
_cell.angle_beta   90.00
_cell.angle_gamma   90.00
#
_symmetry.space_group_name_H-M   'P 1'
#
loop_
_entity.id
_entity.type
_entity.pdbx_description
1 polymer ?
#
loop_
_entity_poly.entity_id
_entity_poly.type
_entity_poly.pdbx_seq_one_letter_code
_entity_poly.pdbx_strand_id
1 'polypeptide(L)'
;MGALQPGMPNPAMIPQNWEILIVDLKDCFFTIPLHPDDTVRQAPISPFVLAREAHSIFHQNAKGLHRAYRITLEEARGIVRSCPTCIAINKGVG
;
A
#
# COMPACT_ATOMS: atom_id res chain seq x y z
N MET A 1 -3.36 -13.55 -48.15
CA MET A 1 -2.95 -14.28 -46.92
C MET A 1 -1.71 -13.61 -46.38
N GLY A 2 -1.79 -12.98 -45.21
CA GLY A 2 -0.68 -12.20 -44.63
C GLY A 2 0.38 -13.09 -43.98
N ALA A 3 1.63 -12.62 -43.93
CA ALA A 3 2.75 -13.35 -43.34
C ALA A 3 2.63 -13.44 -41.80
N LEU A 4 2.89 -14.63 -41.24
CA LEU A 4 2.94 -14.88 -39.80
C LEU A 4 4.19 -14.21 -39.21
N GLN A 5 4.04 -13.52 -38.06
CA GLN A 5 5.19 -12.90 -37.38
C GLN A 5 6.14 -13.99 -36.83
N PRO A 6 7.43 -13.96 -37.18
CA PRO A 6 8.40 -14.92 -36.65
C PRO A 6 8.57 -14.72 -35.14
N GLY A 7 8.35 -15.77 -34.35
CA GLY A 7 8.58 -15.75 -32.89
C GLY A 7 7.37 -16.07 -32.02
N MET A 8 6.15 -16.09 -32.58
CA MET A 8 4.98 -16.60 -31.87
C MET A 8 4.80 -18.10 -32.17
N PRO A 9 4.43 -18.94 -31.17
CA PRO A 9 4.06 -20.32 -31.44
C PRO A 9 2.87 -20.33 -32.40
N ASN A 10 2.93 -21.20 -33.42
CA ASN A 10 1.86 -21.32 -34.40
C ASN A 10 0.54 -21.65 -33.66
N PRO A 11 -0.56 -20.90 -33.86
CA PRO A 11 -1.84 -21.19 -33.23
C PRO A 11 -2.34 -22.63 -33.46
N ALA A 12 -1.91 -23.27 -34.55
CA ALA A 12 -2.19 -24.67 -34.85
C ALA A 12 -1.44 -25.69 -33.96
N MET A 13 -0.52 -25.24 -33.10
CA MET A 13 0.15 -26.10 -32.12
C MET A 13 -0.65 -26.30 -30.83
N ILE A 14 -1.77 -25.60 -30.65
CA ILE A 14 -2.68 -25.87 -29.53
C ILE A 14 -3.43 -27.17 -29.86
N PRO A 15 -3.29 -28.24 -29.05
CA PRO A 15 -3.99 -29.50 -29.31
C PRO A 15 -5.51 -29.28 -29.35
N GLN A 16 -6.21 -29.92 -30.28
CA GLN A 16 -7.65 -29.73 -30.51
C GLN A 16 -8.56 -30.13 -29.32
N ASN A 17 -7.99 -30.74 -28.28
CA ASN A 17 -8.68 -31.19 -27.06
C ASN A 17 -8.19 -30.51 -25.79
N TRP A 18 -7.44 -29.40 -25.88
CA TRP A 18 -7.10 -28.61 -24.69
C TRP A 18 -8.25 -27.68 -24.31
N GLU A 19 -8.60 -27.65 -23.02
CA GLU A 19 -9.51 -26.65 -22.48
C GLU A 19 -8.85 -25.27 -22.53
N ILE A 20 -9.26 -24.45 -23.49
CA ILE A 20 -8.76 -23.09 -23.64
C ILE A 20 -9.52 -22.20 -22.65
N LEU A 21 -8.85 -21.74 -21.60
CA LEU A 21 -9.36 -20.72 -20.69
C LEU A 21 -9.08 -19.34 -21.30
N ILE A 22 -10.11 -18.71 -21.86
CA ILE A 22 -10.03 -17.33 -22.36
C ILE A 22 -10.30 -16.39 -21.19
N VAL A 23 -9.27 -15.69 -20.71
CA VAL A 23 -9.39 -14.69 -19.64
C VAL A 23 -9.21 -13.30 -20.23
N ASP A 24 -10.23 -12.45 -20.06
CA ASP A 24 -10.15 -11.05 -20.50
C ASP A 24 -9.19 -10.29 -19.59
N LEU A 25 -8.18 -9.63 -20.16
CA LEU A 25 -7.12 -8.93 -19.40
C LEU A 25 -7.68 -7.78 -18.55
N LYS A 26 -8.83 -7.21 -18.91
CA LYS A 26 -9.51 -6.15 -18.16
C LYS A 26 -10.22 -6.70 -16.92
N ASP A 27 -10.80 -7.90 -16.99
CA ASP A 27 -11.33 -8.63 -15.82
C ASP A 27 -10.19 -9.27 -14.98
N CYS A 28 -9.07 -9.60 -15.61
CA CYS A 28 -7.91 -10.22 -14.96
C CYS A 28 -7.08 -9.25 -14.09
N PHE A 29 -7.22 -7.94 -14.31
CA PHE A 29 -6.39 -6.93 -13.62
C PHE A 29 -6.63 -6.89 -12.09
N PHE A 30 -7.72 -7.49 -11.61
CA PHE A 30 -8.07 -7.52 -10.19
C PHE A 30 -8.54 -8.89 -9.66
N THR A 31 -8.56 -9.95 -10.48
CA THR A 31 -9.20 -11.24 -10.11
C THR A 31 -8.28 -12.45 -10.27
N ILE A 32 -6.96 -12.27 -10.28
CA ILE A 32 -6.05 -13.39 -9.98
C ILE A 32 -6.03 -13.51 -8.45
N PRO A 33 -6.58 -14.59 -7.84
CA PRO A 33 -6.44 -14.80 -6.41
C PRO A 33 -4.96 -14.93 -6.11
N LEU A 34 -4.40 -13.92 -5.45
CA LEU A 34 -3.03 -13.97 -4.96
C LEU A 34 -2.92 -15.17 -4.02
N HIS A 35 -1.94 -16.02 -4.27
CA HIS A 35 -1.60 -17.10 -3.36
C HIS A 35 -1.32 -16.48 -1.98
N PRO A 36 -1.78 -17.07 -0.86
CA PRO A 36 -1.65 -16.47 0.47
C PRO A 36 -0.19 -16.21 0.90
N ASP A 37 0.78 -16.82 0.22
CA ASP A 37 2.21 -16.55 0.42
C ASP A 37 2.69 -15.31 -0.38
N ASP A 38 2.00 -14.95 -1.47
CA ASP A 38 2.26 -13.78 -2.34
C ASP A 38 1.34 -12.58 -2.06
N THR A 39 0.23 -12.78 -1.34
CA THR A 39 -0.49 -11.66 -0.74
C THR A 39 0.50 -10.98 0.19
N VAL A 40 0.82 -9.72 -0.06
CA VAL A 40 1.68 -8.91 0.81
C VAL A 40 1.21 -9.13 2.24
N ARG A 41 1.96 -9.94 3.00
CA ARG A 41 1.97 -9.89 4.44
C ARG A 41 2.32 -8.44 4.72
N GLN A 42 1.34 -7.60 5.05
CA GLN A 42 1.63 -6.23 5.48
C GLN A 42 2.66 -6.38 6.59
N ALA A 43 3.91 -6.04 6.29
CA ALA A 43 4.97 -6.16 7.27
C ALA A 43 4.50 -5.35 8.49
N PRO A 44 4.67 -5.87 9.72
CA PRO A 44 4.16 -5.20 10.90
C PRO A 44 4.69 -3.77 10.93
N ILE A 45 3.81 -2.80 10.65
CA ILE A 45 4.16 -1.38 10.64
C ILE A 45 4.40 -1.00 12.09
N SER A 46 5.57 -0.45 12.40
CA SER A 46 5.89 -0.02 13.75
C SER A 46 4.83 0.97 14.27
N PRO A 47 4.47 0.93 15.57
CA PRO A 47 3.47 1.84 16.14
C PRO A 47 3.86 3.31 15.98
N PHE A 48 5.16 3.61 15.89
CA PHE A 48 5.68 4.94 15.61
C PHE A 48 5.27 5.46 14.23
N VAL A 49 5.40 4.63 13.18
CA VAL A 49 5.04 5.01 11.81
C VAL A 49 3.53 5.25 11.70
N LEU A 50 2.74 4.35 12.30
CA LEU A 50 1.28 4.49 12.33
C LEU A 50 0.83 5.76 13.08
N ALA A 51 1.48 6.05 14.21
CA ALA A 51 1.22 7.26 14.99
C ALA A 51 1.56 8.54 14.22
N ARG A 52 2.67 8.54 13.48
CA ARG A 52 3.08 9.67 12.63
C ARG A 52 2.08 9.93 11.51
N GLU A 53 1.64 8.87 10.84
CA GLU A 53 0.66 8.97 9.75
C GLU A 53 -0.69 9.47 10.26
N ALA A 54 -1.18 8.92 11.38
CA ALA A 54 -2.39 9.42 12.02
C ALA A 54 -2.27 10.88 12.47
N HIS A 55 -1.12 11.30 13.01
CA HIS A 55 -0.89 12.70 13.35
C HIS A 55 -0.89 13.61 12.10
N SER A 56 -0.43 13.13 10.95
CA SER A 56 -0.48 13.89 9.69
C SER A 56 -1.91 14.16 9.20
N ILE A 57 -2.88 13.34 9.60
CA ILE A 57 -4.28 13.47 9.20
C ILE A 57 -5.05 14.29 10.25
N PHE A 58 -4.87 13.96 11.54
CA PHE A 58 -5.72 14.47 12.61
C PHE A 58 -5.05 15.51 13.51
N HIS A 59 -3.75 15.74 13.38
CA HIS A 59 -2.96 16.69 14.18
C HIS A 59 -3.19 16.58 15.71
N GLN A 60 -3.45 15.36 16.19
CA GLN A 60 -3.70 15.05 17.59
C GLN A 60 -2.48 15.33 18.50
N ASN A 61 -2.73 15.68 19.76
CA ASN A 61 -1.65 16.03 20.71
C ASN A 61 -0.80 14.81 21.14
N ALA A 62 0.38 15.06 21.71
CA ALA A 62 1.33 14.02 22.09
C ALA A 62 0.78 13.03 23.13
N LYS A 63 -0.07 13.48 24.06
CA LYS A 63 -0.69 12.57 25.05
C LYS A 63 -1.69 11.61 24.37
N GLY A 64 -2.42 12.10 23.37
CA GLY A 64 -3.31 11.29 22.53
C GLY A 64 -2.56 10.21 21.78
N LEU A 65 -1.44 10.56 21.13
CA LEU A 65 -0.58 9.61 20.41
C LEU A 65 0.00 8.53 21.34
N HIS A 66 0.53 8.93 22.50
CA HIS A 66 1.08 8.01 23.50
C HIS A 66 0.03 6.97 23.94
N ARG A 67 -1.20 7.42 24.22
CA ARG A 67 -2.29 6.53 24.67
C ARG A 67 -2.80 5.62 23.56
N ALA A 68 -2.96 6.14 22.35
CA ALA A 68 -3.55 5.40 21.22
C ALA A 68 -2.59 4.36 20.64
N TYR A 69 -1.31 4.70 20.49
CA TYR A 69 -0.33 3.86 19.79
C TYR A 69 0.69 3.21 20.71
N ARG A 70 0.63 3.47 22.03
CA ARG A 70 1.54 2.92 23.05
C ARG A 70 3.03 3.17 22.77
N ILE A 71 3.34 4.24 22.03
CA ILE A 71 4.70 4.76 21.83
C ILE A 71 5.15 5.57 23.05
N THR A 72 6.43 5.85 23.25
CA THR A 72 6.90 6.69 24.36
C THR A 72 6.39 8.14 24.23
N LEU A 73 6.34 8.86 25.35
CA LEU A 73 5.99 10.29 25.33
C LEU A 73 7.02 11.12 24.55
N GLU A 74 8.29 10.71 24.53
CA GLU A 74 9.35 11.38 23.76
C GLU A 74 9.13 11.21 22.26
N GLU A 75 8.84 10.00 21.80
CA GLU A 75 8.46 9.73 20.41
C GLU A 75 7.23 10.53 19.99
N ALA A 76 6.17 10.52 20.82
CA ALA A 76 4.95 11.28 20.56
C ALA A 76 5.21 12.79 20.47
N ARG A 77 6.07 13.34 21.34
CA ARG A 77 6.50 14.74 21.28
C ARG A 77 7.33 15.02 20.03
N GLY A 78 8.19 14.09 19.61
CA GLY A 78 8.95 14.18 18.37
C GLY A 78 8.04 14.30 17.14
N ILE A 79 6.97 13.51 17.08
CA ILE A 79 5.95 13.58 16.01
C ILE A 79 5.30 14.97 15.95
N VAL A 80 4.81 15.48 17.09
CA VAL A 80 4.16 16.81 17.13
C VAL A 80 5.16 17.93 16.79
N ARG A 81 6.39 17.85 17.30
CA ARG A 81 7.46 18.85 17.08
C ARG A 81 8.00 18.87 15.66
N SER A 82 7.83 17.80 14.90
CA SER A 82 8.26 17.70 13.50
C SER A 82 7.14 18.05 12.51
N CYS A 83 5.90 18.21 12.99
CA CYS A 83 4.77 18.55 12.15
C CYS A 83 4.78 20.04 11.76
N PRO A 84 4.88 20.40 10.46
CA PRO A 84 4.97 21.80 10.03
C PRO A 84 3.71 22.61 10.40
N THR A 85 2.53 21.99 10.34
CA THR A 85 1.25 22.59 10.73
C THR A 85 1.23 22.91 12.23
N CYS A 86 1.56 21.94 13.07
CA CYS A 86 1.53 22.13 14.53
C CYS A 86 2.62 23.09 15.01
N ILE A 87 3.80 23.09 14.38
CA ILE A 87 4.87 24.04 14.70
C ILE A 87 4.43 25.48 14.38
N ALA A 88 3.79 25.71 13.23
CA ALA A 88 3.36 27.04 12.83
C ALA A 88 2.31 27.64 13.78
N ILE A 89 1.36 26.82 14.24
CA ILE A 89 0.32 27.26 15.19
C ILE A 89 0.93 27.71 16.53
N ASN A 90 1.97 27.03 17.02
CA ASN A 90 2.64 27.42 18.27
C ASN A 90 3.54 28.67 18.11
N LYS A 91 3.83 29.12 16.88
CA LYS A 91 4.62 30.34 16.62
C LYS A 91 3.78 31.61 16.42
N GLY A 92 2.46 31.50 16.48
CA GLY A 92 1.53 32.60 16.16
C GLY A 92 0.69 33.14 17.32
N VAL A 93 1.02 32.82 18.58
CA VAL A 93 0.43 33.49 19.76
C VAL A 93 1.51 34.37 20.38
N GLY A 94 1.68 35.54 19.81
CA GLY A 94 2.47 36.66 20.32
C GLY A 94 1.69 37.94 20.16
#